data_AF-A0A5J4R4R9-F1
#
_entry.id   AF-A0A5J4R4R9-F1
#
_cell.length_a   1.000
_cell.length_b   1.000
_cell.length_c   1.000
_cell.angle_alpha   90.00
_cell.angle_beta   90.00
_cell.angle_gamma   90.00
#
_symmetry.space_group_name_H-M   'P 1'
#
loop_
_entity.id
_entity.type
_entity.pdbx_description
1 polymer ?
#
loop_
_entity_poly.entity_id
_entity_poly.type
_entity_poly.pdbx_seq_one_letter_code
_entity_poly.pdbx_strand_id
1 'polypeptide(L)'
;MLDISQFNPRNIPITQAKKELIRASRSKVDDIIIDHFKQFKDGVIISQVELWKPQDMVLKNYQLAINNICSQIQRTTNGQRKRFYKIKEEMVKIYENMLDEDADEKEAEAQTVDQEKQEEGNEYI
;
A
#
# COMPACT_ATOMS: atom_id res chain seq x y z
N MET A 1 24.04 21.63 28.75
CA MET A 1 24.45 21.25 27.40
C MET A 1 23.81 19.91 27.10
N LEU A 2 22.93 19.82 26.10
CA LEU A 2 22.30 18.55 25.73
C LEU A 2 23.36 17.62 25.15
N ASP A 3 23.55 16.44 25.75
CA ASP A 3 24.47 15.42 25.26
C ASP A 3 23.84 14.71 24.07
N ILE A 4 24.31 15.10 22.87
CA ILE A 4 23.85 14.55 21.60
C ILE A 4 24.54 13.23 21.24
N SER A 5 25.46 12.71 22.06
CA SER A 5 26.15 11.43 21.81
C SER A 5 25.20 10.23 21.82
N GLN A 6 24.05 10.35 22.50
CA GLN A 6 23.00 9.33 22.57
C GLN A 6 21.95 9.45 21.47
N PHE A 7 22.01 10.51 20.64
CA PHE A 7 21.03 10.69 19.57
C PHE A 7 21.28 9.67 18.46
N ASN A 8 20.32 8.75 18.27
CA ASN A 8 20.31 7.82 17.16
C ASN A 8 19.26 8.27 16.12
N PRO A 9 19.69 8.74 14.93
CA PRO A 9 18.77 9.18 13.87
C PRO A 9 17.83 8.06 13.39
N ARG A 10 18.17 6.78 13.62
CA ARG A 10 17.30 5.64 13.27
C ARG A 10 16.13 5.45 14.22
N ASN A 11 16.17 6.07 15.40
CA ASN A 11 15.11 5.98 16.40
C ASN A 11 14.14 7.17 16.32
N ILE A 12 14.22 7.99 15.26
CA ILE A 12 13.24 9.06 15.05
C ILE A 12 11.91 8.38 14.73
N PRO A 13 10.89 8.49 15.60
CA PRO A 13 9.59 7.90 15.34
C PRO A 13 8.99 8.52 14.09
N ILE A 14 8.35 7.71 13.26
CA ILE A 14 7.52 8.21 12.17
C ILE A 14 6.34 8.99 12.78
N THR A 15 6.21 10.26 12.42
CA THR A 15 5.12 11.14 12.89
C THR A 15 3.94 11.09 11.93
N GLN A 16 2.73 11.43 12.41
CA GLN A 16 1.51 11.46 11.59
C GLN A 16 1.68 12.31 10.32
N ALA A 17 2.23 13.51 10.46
CA ALA A 17 2.49 14.39 9.31
C ALA A 17 3.45 13.77 8.28
N LYS A 18 4.44 12.98 8.72
CA LYS A 18 5.34 12.28 7.81
C LYS A 18 4.62 11.15 7.06
N LYS A 19 3.70 10.44 7.72
CA LYS A 19 2.88 9.40 7.10
C LYS A 19 1.91 9.98 6.07
N GLU A 20 1.22 11.06 6.41
CA GLU A 20 0.33 11.78 5.48
C GLU A 20 1.08 12.26 4.24
N LEU A 21 2.29 12.79 4.42
CA LEU A 21 3.14 13.21 3.30
C LEU A 21 3.53 12.02 2.41
N ILE A 22 3.88 10.89 3.00
CA ILE A 22 4.17 9.65 2.26
C ILE A 22 2.93 9.21 1.48
N ARG A 23 1.76 9.15 2.13
CA ARG A 23 0.49 8.76 1.51
C ARG A 23 0.11 9.69 0.35
N ALA A 24 0.22 11.00 0.54
CA ALA A 24 -0.03 11.99 -0.51
C ALA A 24 0.98 11.91 -1.67
N SER A 25 2.17 11.34 -1.44
CA SER A 25 3.17 11.13 -2.48
C SER A 25 3.01 9.81 -3.26
N ARG A 26 2.15 8.89 -2.79
CA ARG A 26 1.92 7.60 -3.45
C ARG A 26 1.29 7.81 -4.82
N SER A 27 1.69 6.99 -5.79
CA SER A 27 1.04 6.97 -7.09
C SER A 27 -0.25 6.16 -7.02
N LYS A 28 -1.21 6.48 -7.91
CA LYS A 28 -2.44 5.69 -8.07
C LYS A 28 -2.17 4.21 -8.39
N VAL A 29 -1.00 3.89 -8.96
CA VAL A 29 -0.60 2.50 -9.21
C VAL A 29 -0.18 1.84 -7.91
N ASP A 30 0.55 2.55 -7.05
CA ASP A 30 0.93 2.04 -5.73
C ASP A 30 -0.30 1.72 -4.89
N ASP A 31 -1.31 2.58 -4.90
CA ASP A 31 -2.58 2.34 -4.20
C ASP A 31 -3.23 1.02 -4.66
N ILE A 32 -3.27 0.77 -5.98
CA ILE A 32 -3.81 -0.49 -6.54
C ILE A 32 -2.95 -1.71 -6.16
N ILE A 33 -1.61 -1.56 -6.16
CA ILE A 33 -0.71 -2.63 -5.73
C ILE A 33 -0.95 -2.95 -4.25
N ILE A 34 -1.13 -1.94 -3.40
CA ILE A 34 -1.39 -2.11 -1.95
C ILE A 34 -2.74 -2.80 -1.75
N ASP A 35 -3.81 -2.30 -2.37
CA ASP A 35 -5.17 -2.85 -2.27
C ASP A 35 -5.28 -4.32 -2.71
N HIS A 36 -4.42 -4.73 -3.66
CA HIS A 36 -4.40 -6.08 -4.20
C HIS A 36 -3.07 -6.81 -3.97
N PHE A 37 -2.34 -6.43 -2.93
CA PHE A 37 -0.96 -6.87 -2.71
C PHE A 37 -0.80 -8.40 -2.71
N LYS A 38 -1.69 -9.11 -1.99
CA LYS A 38 -1.68 -10.58 -1.96
C LYS A 38 -1.83 -11.19 -3.37
N GLN A 39 -2.72 -10.64 -4.19
CA GLN A 39 -2.92 -11.11 -5.57
C GLN A 39 -1.68 -10.85 -6.45
N PHE A 40 -1.04 -9.68 -6.31
CA PHE A 40 0.21 -9.39 -6.99
C PHE A 40 1.38 -10.25 -6.50
N LYS A 41 1.41 -10.62 -5.21
CA LYS A 41 2.42 -11.49 -4.62
C LYS A 41 2.34 -12.92 -5.19
N ASP A 42 1.14 -13.45 -5.35
CA ASP A 42 0.92 -14.81 -5.89
C ASP A 42 0.99 -14.88 -7.43
N GLY A 43 0.63 -13.76 -8.07
CA GLY A 43 0.57 -13.56 -9.50
C GLY A 43 -0.87 -13.42 -9.99
N VAL A 44 -1.20 -12.25 -10.52
CA VAL A 44 -2.55 -11.89 -10.99
C VAL A 44 -2.60 -11.79 -12.52
N ILE A 45 -3.73 -12.19 -13.13
CA ILE A 45 -3.86 -12.20 -14.59
C ILE A 45 -3.82 -10.76 -15.13
N ILE A 46 -3.06 -10.51 -16.21
CA ILE A 46 -2.91 -9.16 -16.79
C ILE A 46 -4.26 -8.52 -17.13
N SER A 47 -5.17 -9.27 -17.77
CA SER A 47 -6.49 -8.74 -18.15
C SER A 47 -7.33 -8.29 -16.95
N GLN A 48 -7.13 -8.89 -15.78
CA GLN A 48 -7.81 -8.47 -14.55
C GLN A 48 -7.20 -7.17 -14.02
N VAL A 49 -5.87 -7.06 -14.02
CA VAL A 49 -5.17 -5.85 -13.58
C VAL A 49 -5.54 -4.64 -14.43
N GLU A 50 -5.69 -4.81 -15.75
CA GLU A 50 -6.09 -3.72 -16.65
C GLU A 50 -7.47 -3.14 -16.33
N LEU A 51 -8.36 -3.91 -15.69
CA LEU A 51 -9.67 -3.43 -15.23
C LEU A 51 -9.58 -2.53 -13.99
N TRP A 52 -8.48 -2.60 -13.24
CA TRP A 52 -8.23 -1.76 -12.07
C TRP A 52 -7.59 -0.42 -12.44
N LYS A 53 -7.28 -0.21 -13.71
CA LYS A 53 -6.69 1.03 -14.20
C LYS A 53 -7.54 2.25 -13.79
N PRO A 54 -6.94 3.29 -13.19
CA PRO A 54 -7.63 4.54 -12.93
C PRO A 54 -8.24 5.14 -14.20
N GLN A 55 -9.43 5.73 -14.11
CA GLN A 55 -10.13 6.27 -15.28
C GLN A 55 -9.33 7.36 -16.00
N ASP A 56 -8.62 8.19 -15.25
CA ASP A 56 -7.83 9.32 -15.74
C ASP A 56 -6.46 8.92 -16.32
N MET A 57 -6.08 7.64 -16.26
CA MET A 57 -4.79 7.16 -16.75
C MET A 57 -4.92 6.45 -18.12
N VAL A 58 -3.98 6.72 -19.02
CA VAL A 58 -3.87 5.99 -20.30
C VAL A 58 -3.34 4.57 -20.04
N LEU A 59 -3.94 3.55 -20.68
CA LEU A 59 -3.60 2.14 -20.46
C LEU A 59 -2.10 1.85 -20.62
N LYS A 60 -1.46 2.41 -21.64
CA LYS A 60 -0.01 2.24 -21.86
C LYS A 60 0.83 2.77 -20.69
N ASN A 61 0.44 3.89 -20.11
CA ASN A 61 1.15 4.50 -18.96
C ASN A 61 0.96 3.63 -17.71
N TYR A 62 -0.25 3.09 -17.52
CA TYR A 62 -0.55 2.18 -16.43
C TYR A 62 0.26 0.88 -16.53
N GLN A 63 0.29 0.26 -17.71
CA GLN A 63 1.11 -0.93 -17.97
C GLN A 63 2.60 -0.65 -17.74
N LEU A 64 3.11 0.51 -18.17
CA LEU A 64 4.50 0.91 -17.96
C LEU A 64 4.82 1.04 -16.46
N ALA A 65 3.97 1.73 -15.70
CA ALA A 65 4.13 1.89 -14.26
C ALA A 65 4.10 0.54 -13.53
N ILE A 66 3.16 -0.35 -13.87
CA ILE A 66 3.11 -1.71 -13.30
C ILE A 66 4.36 -2.51 -13.66
N ASN A 67 4.87 -2.43 -14.89
CA ASN A 67 6.07 -3.16 -15.30
C ASN A 67 7.33 -2.73 -14.53
N ASN A 68 7.35 -1.52 -13.97
CA ASN A 68 8.44 -1.07 -13.11
C ASN A 68 8.42 -1.80 -11.76
N ILE A 69 7.23 -2.12 -11.23
CA ILE A 69 7.03 -2.76 -9.92
C ILE A 69 6.95 -4.29 -10.02
N CYS A 70 6.32 -4.79 -11.07
CA CYS A 70 6.00 -6.20 -11.29
C CYS A 70 6.79 -6.78 -12.46
N SER A 71 7.07 -8.07 -12.38
CA SER A 71 7.54 -8.92 -13.47
C SER A 71 6.36 -9.61 -14.14
N GLN A 72 6.47 -9.82 -15.45
CA GLN A 72 5.50 -10.62 -16.19
C GLN A 72 5.92 -12.07 -16.24
N ILE A 73 5.06 -12.97 -15.80
CA ILE A 73 5.26 -14.42 -15.86
C ILE A 73 4.21 -15.07 -16.76
N GLN A 74 4.57 -16.20 -17.37
CA GLN A 74 3.64 -17.01 -18.15
C GLN A 74 3.38 -18.32 -17.42
N ARG A 75 2.11 -18.69 -17.28
CA ARG A 75 1.71 -19.99 -16.74
C ARG A 75 0.69 -20.62 -17.67
N THR A 76 0.79 -21.93 -17.85
CA THR A 76 -0.23 -22.70 -18.56
C THR A 76 -1.26 -23.16 -17.53
N THR A 77 -2.50 -22.72 -17.67
CA THR A 77 -3.61 -23.12 -16.81
C THR A 77 -4.70 -23.69 -17.71
N ASN A 78 -5.11 -24.94 -17.48
CA ASN A 78 -6.11 -25.64 -18.30
C ASN A 78 -5.77 -25.65 -19.82
N GLY A 79 -4.50 -25.87 -20.16
CA GLY A 79 -4.02 -25.89 -21.55
C GLY A 79 -3.90 -24.51 -22.22
N GLN A 80 -4.36 -23.44 -21.58
CA GLN A 80 -4.21 -22.08 -22.08
C GLN A 80 -3.02 -21.38 -21.43
N ARG A 81 -2.16 -20.76 -22.26
CA ARG A 81 -1.09 -19.88 -21.77
C ARG A 81 -1.70 -18.54 -21.37
N LYS A 82 -1.60 -18.21 -20.08
CA LYS A 82 -2.00 -16.93 -19.53
C LYS A 82 -0.78 -16.16 -19.03
N ARG A 83 -0.83 -14.84 -19.18
CA ARG A 83 0.20 -13.92 -18.65
C ARG A 83 -0.29 -13.35 -17.33
N PHE A 84 0.63 -13.25 -16.38
CA PHE A 84 0.37 -12.75 -15.04
C PHE A 84 1.37 -11.66 -14.69
N TYR A 85 0.93 -10.68 -13.92
CA TYR A 85 1.80 -9.79 -13.17
C TYR A 85 2.10 -10.40 -11.82
N LYS A 86 3.38 -10.50 -11.49
CA LYS A 86 3.86 -10.87 -10.16
C LYS A 86 4.80 -9.78 -9.65
N ILE A 87 4.61 -9.31 -8.43
CA ILE A 87 5.50 -8.29 -7.86
C ILE A 87 6.95 -8.78 -7.85
N LYS A 88 7.88 -7.87 -8.13
CA LYS A 88 9.31 -8.18 -8.06
C LYS A 88 9.72 -8.41 -6.61
N GLU A 89 10.66 -9.33 -6.39
CA GLU A 89 11.07 -9.75 -5.04
C GLU A 89 11.66 -8.59 -4.24
N GLU A 90 12.43 -7.71 -4.90
CA GLU A 90 12.98 -6.50 -4.29
C GLU A 90 11.92 -5.49 -3.87
N MET A 91 10.74 -5.51 -4.51
CA MET A 91 9.63 -4.61 -4.20
C MET A 91 8.77 -5.16 -3.06
N VAL A 92 8.70 -6.49 -2.86
CA VAL A 92 7.85 -7.13 -1.84
C VAL A 92 8.01 -6.48 -0.48
N LYS A 93 9.26 -6.33 0.01
CA LYS A 93 9.54 -5.77 1.34
C LYS A 93 9.11 -4.31 1.48
N ILE A 94 9.16 -3.54 0.39
CA ILE A 94 8.77 -2.13 0.40
C ILE A 94 7.26 -2.02 0.64
N TYR A 95 6.47 -2.82 -0.08
CA TYR A 95 5.02 -2.82 0.06
C TYR A 95 4.52 -3.54 1.33
N GLU A 96 5.23 -4.54 1.84
CA GLU A 96 4.94 -5.14 3.16
C GLU A 96 5.06 -4.10 4.28
N ASN A 97 6.15 -3.34 4.31
CA ASN A 97 6.32 -2.29 5.32
C ASN A 97 5.24 -1.19 5.20
N MET A 98 4.85 -0.81 3.98
CA MET A 98 3.77 0.17 3.77
C MET A 98 2.41 -0.36 4.24
N LEU A 99 2.16 -1.67 4.15
CA LEU A 99 0.93 -2.30 4.64
C LEU A 99 0.87 -2.35 6.16
N ASP A 100 2.00 -2.67 6.81
CA ASP A 100 2.09 -2.70 8.27
C ASP A 100 1.87 -1.29 8.85
N GLU A 101 2.47 -0.26 8.23
CA GLU A 101 2.27 1.15 8.63
C GLU A 101 0.80 1.61 8.52
N ASP A 102 0.09 1.19 7.47
CA ASP A 102 -1.32 1.52 7.24
C ASP A 102 -2.28 0.72 8.15
N ALA A 103 -1.88 -0.47 8.61
CA ALA A 103 -2.68 -1.30 9.53
C ALA A 103 -2.69 -0.72 10.95
N ASP A 104 -1.53 -0.29 11.45
CA ASP A 104 -1.40 0.38 12.75
C ASP A 104 -2.28 1.65 12.85
N GLU A 105 -2.45 2.37 11.73
CA GLU A 105 -3.32 3.57 11.66
C GLU A 105 -4.81 3.25 11.73
N LYS A 106 -5.27 2.23 10.99
CA LYS A 106 -6.68 1.83 11.00
C LYS A 106 -7.11 1.38 12.39
N GLU A 107 -6.22 0.73 13.13
CA GLU A 107 -6.48 0.36 14.52
C GLU A 107 -6.52 1.58 15.46
N ALA A 108 -5.63 2.56 15.26
CA ALA A 108 -5.62 3.79 16.05
C ALA A 108 -6.86 4.67 15.78
N GLU A 109 -7.25 4.85 14.51
CA GLU A 109 -8.44 5.62 14.12
C GLU A 109 -9.73 4.95 14.59
N ALA A 110 -9.83 3.62 14.53
CA ALA A 110 -10.98 2.90 15.06
C ALA A 110 -11.14 3.11 16.58
N GLN A 111 -10.03 3.11 17.32
CA GLN A 111 -10.03 3.35 18.77
C GLN A 111 -10.43 4.79 19.13
N THR A 112 -10.00 5.80 18.37
CA THR A 112 -10.41 7.19 18.62
C THR A 112 -11.89 7.42 18.30
N VAL A 113 -12.39 6.84 17.21
CA VAL A 113 -13.81 6.95 16.82
C VAL A 113 -14.73 6.24 17.82
N ASP A 114 -14.30 5.12 18.40
CA ASP A 114 -15.06 4.43 19.45
C ASP A 114 -15.08 5.20 20.78
N GLN A 115 -14.01 5.93 21.11
CA GLN A 115 -13.96 6.81 22.28
C GLN A 115 -14.85 8.04 22.12
N GLU A 116 -14.82 8.72 20.97
CA GLU A 116 -15.66 9.89 20.67
C GLU A 116 -17.16 9.55 20.70
N LYS A 117 -17.55 8.36 20.22
CA LYS A 117 -18.94 7.87 20.31
C LYS A 117 -19.41 7.59 21.74
N GLN A 118 -18.50 7.26 22.66
CA GLN A 118 -18.84 7.08 24.08
C GLN A 118 -18.96 8.41 24.82
N GLU A 119 -18.22 9.44 24.40
CA GLU A 119 -18.30 10.79 24.97
C GLU A 119 -19.54 11.57 24.51
N GLU A 120 -19.92 11.49 23.22
CA GLU A 120 -21.18 12.09 22.72
C GLU A 120 -22.44 11.45 23.32
N GLY A 121 -22.35 10.21 23.81
CA GLY A 121 -23.46 9.51 24.48
C GLY A 121 -23.71 9.94 25.93
N ASN A 122 -22.80 10.72 26.53
CA ASN A 122 -22.88 11.15 27.93
C ASN A 122 -23.32 12.61 28.12
N GLU A 123 -23.59 13.37 27.04
CA GLU A 123 -24.03 14.76 27.12
C GLU A 123 -25.57 14.91 27.23
N TYR A 124 -26.27 13.99 27.92
CA TYR A 124 -27.67 14.20 28.32
C TYR A 124 -28.03 13.41 29.59
N ILE A 125 -27.49 13.81 30.76
CA ILE A 125 -28.13 13.59 32.08
C ILE A 125 -27.96 14.82 32.95
#